data_AF-A0A450XZC0-F1
#
_entry.id   AF-A0A450XZC0-F1
#
_cell.length_a   1.000
_cell.length_b   1.000
_cell.length_c   1.000
_cell.angle_alpha   90.00
_cell.angle_beta   90.00
_cell.angle_gamma   90.00
#
_symmetry.space_group_name_H-M   'P 1'
#
loop_
_entity.id
_entity.type
_entity.pdbx_description
1 polymer ?
#
loop_
_entity_poly.entity_id
_entity_poly.type
_entity_poly.pdbx_seq_one_letter_code
_entity_poly.pdbx_strand_id
1 'polypeptide(L)'
;MNPFVERHQGDIFGVLSCFDRVVITGTLPDICYPQAMAGFLSYQGIRLFDYASWAESLRDELRQNAERIAADAGLEIEFIRKSNGFRKEGTHQGDYSGTWGLS
;
A
#
# COMPACT_ATOMS: atom_id res chain seq x y z
N MET A 1 33.31 -0.31 6.73
CA MET A 1 32.61 -0.11 5.45
C MET A 1 32.81 -1.36 4.59
N ASN A 2 31.83 -1.80 3.80
CA ASN A 2 31.95 -3.06 3.03
C ASN A 2 32.87 -2.83 1.80
N PRO A 3 34.02 -3.53 1.68
CA PRO A 3 34.98 -3.33 0.58
C PRO A 3 34.39 -3.54 -0.82
N PHE A 4 33.33 -4.34 -0.92
CA PHE A 4 32.60 -4.57 -2.16
C PHE A 4 31.85 -3.32 -2.62
N VAL A 5 31.27 -2.57 -1.67
CA VAL A 5 30.49 -1.35 -1.96
C VAL A 5 31.42 -0.23 -2.42
N GLU A 6 32.61 -0.10 -1.83
CA GLU A 6 33.62 0.88 -2.29
C GLU A 6 34.11 0.57 -3.70
N ARG A 7 34.38 -0.69 -4.01
CA ARG A 7 34.91 -1.10 -5.32
C ARG A 7 33.92 -0.87 -6.46
N HIS A 8 32.63 -1.00 -6.19
CA HIS A 8 31.56 -0.91 -7.19
C HIS A 8 30.68 0.33 -7.02
N GLN A 9 31.15 1.34 -6.28
CA GLN A 9 30.38 2.56 -6.02
C GLN A 9 29.91 3.27 -7.30
N GLY A 10 30.68 3.19 -8.39
CA GLY A 10 30.31 3.74 -9.70
C GLY A 10 29.29 2.90 -10.47
N ASP A 11 29.11 1.63 -10.11
CA ASP A 11 28.16 0.69 -10.73
C ASP A 11 26.87 0.53 -9.89
N ILE A 12 26.90 0.97 -8.63
CA ILE A 12 25.77 0.89 -7.70
C ILE A 12 24.87 2.11 -7.89
N PHE A 13 23.71 1.90 -8.51
CA PHE A 13 22.71 2.95 -8.71
C PHE A 13 21.98 3.33 -7.40
N GLY A 14 21.98 2.45 -6.40
CA GLY A 14 21.36 2.70 -5.09
C GLY A 14 21.21 1.45 -4.23
N VAL A 15 20.69 1.63 -3.01
CA VAL A 15 20.39 0.54 -2.06
C VAL A 15 18.87 0.49 -1.82
N LEU A 16 18.22 -0.61 -2.22
CA LEU A 16 16.80 -0.85 -1.91
C LEU A 16 16.65 -1.26 -0.45
N SER A 17 15.97 -0.42 0.35
CA SER A 17 15.78 -0.60 1.79
C SER A 17 14.30 -0.66 2.20
N CYS A 18 13.43 -1.19 1.33
CA CYS A 18 12.01 -1.36 1.62
C CYS A 18 11.61 -2.84 1.67
N PHE A 19 10.59 -3.15 2.47
CA PHE A 19 9.96 -4.47 2.45
C PHE A 19 9.29 -4.67 1.09
N ASP A 20 9.69 -5.71 0.35
CA ASP A 20 9.16 -6.02 -0.97
C ASP A 20 7.64 -6.29 -0.93
N ARG A 21 7.20 -6.96 0.13
CA ARG A 21 5.81 -7.31 0.44
C ARG A 21 5.66 -7.59 1.95
N VAL A 22 4.68 -6.96 2.60
CA VAL A 22 4.23 -7.34 3.94
C VAL A 22 2.97 -8.20 3.78
N VAL A 23 3.06 -9.50 4.12
CA VAL A 23 1.90 -10.40 4.12
C VAL A 23 1.48 -10.65 5.55
N ILE A 24 0.29 -10.22 5.92
CA ILE A 24 -0.31 -10.48 7.23
C ILE A 24 -1.23 -11.69 7.07
N THR A 25 -0.92 -12.79 7.75
CA THR A 25 -1.72 -14.01 7.76
C THR A 25 -2.37 -14.21 9.13
N GLY A 26 -3.67 -14.48 9.14
CA GLY A 26 -4.44 -14.71 10.36
C GLY A 26 -5.94 -14.84 10.06
N THR A 27 -6.69 -15.31 11.05
CA THR A 27 -8.16 -15.35 11.00
C THR A 27 -8.69 -14.29 11.94
N LEU A 28 -9.64 -13.47 11.49
CA LEU A 28 -10.36 -12.51 12.32
C LEU A 28 -11.77 -13.07 12.58
N PRO A 29 -11.99 -13.84 13.66
CA PRO A 29 -13.21 -14.63 13.84
C PRO A 29 -14.49 -13.80 13.84
N ASP A 30 -14.40 -12.57 14.35
CA ASP A 30 -15.54 -11.66 14.50
C ASP A 30 -16.01 -11.02 13.18
N ILE A 31 -15.20 -11.09 12.12
CA ILE A 31 -15.53 -10.51 10.81
C ILE A 31 -15.26 -11.47 9.64
N CYS A 32 -14.88 -12.72 9.90
CA CYS A 32 -14.49 -13.66 8.85
C CYS A 32 -15.66 -14.29 8.09
N TYR A 33 -16.89 -14.10 8.56
CA TYR A 33 -18.11 -14.51 7.84
C TYR A 33 -19.27 -13.53 8.10
N PRO A 34 -20.28 -13.48 7.21
CA PRO A 34 -21.35 -12.47 7.27
C PRO A 34 -22.11 -12.43 8.60
N GLN A 35 -22.37 -13.59 9.20
CA GLN A 35 -23.11 -13.67 10.46
C GLN A 35 -22.26 -13.26 11.67
N ALA A 36 -20.95 -13.52 11.68
CA ALA A 36 -20.07 -12.94 12.70
C ALA A 36 -20.04 -11.42 12.58
N MET A 37 -19.92 -10.90 11.35
CA MET A 37 -19.95 -9.46 11.12
C MET A 37 -21.27 -8.82 11.58
N ALA A 38 -22.40 -9.46 11.29
CA ALA A 38 -23.70 -9.02 11.78
C ALA A 38 -23.78 -9.04 13.32
N GLY A 39 -23.24 -10.08 13.96
CA GLY A 39 -23.16 -10.19 15.42
C GLY A 39 -22.28 -9.10 16.03
N PHE A 40 -21.11 -8.84 15.43
CA PHE A 40 -20.20 -7.78 15.83
C PHE A 40 -20.86 -6.40 15.73
N LEU A 41 -21.49 -6.08 14.59
CA LEU A 41 -22.20 -4.80 14.42
C LEU A 41 -23.33 -4.64 15.44
N SER A 42 -24.12 -5.70 15.67
CA SER A 42 -25.19 -5.70 16.67
C SER A 42 -24.66 -5.47 18.09
N TYR A 43 -23.54 -6.12 18.46
CA TYR A 43 -22.86 -5.91 19.74
C TYR A 43 -22.38 -4.47 19.90
N GLN A 44 -21.92 -3.84 18.82
CA GLN A 44 -21.52 -2.42 18.79
C GLN A 44 -22.71 -1.44 18.68
N GLY A 45 -23.96 -1.93 18.64
CA GLY A 45 -25.14 -1.09 18.48
C GLY A 45 -25.33 -0.49 17.09
N ILE A 46 -24.60 -1.01 16.09
CA ILE A 46 -24.64 -0.56 14.69
C ILE A 46 -25.62 -1.41 13.91
N ARG A 47 -26.56 -0.78 13.19
CA ARG A 47 -27.52 -1.50 12.35
C ARG A 47 -26.82 -1.95 11.07
N LEU A 48 -27.21 -3.12 10.56
CA LEU A 48 -26.72 -3.66 9.28
C LEU A 48 -26.87 -2.67 8.11
N PHE A 49 -27.94 -1.87 8.10
CA PHE A 49 -28.16 -0.85 7.08
C PHE A 49 -27.17 0.32 7.16
N ASP A 50 -26.63 0.59 8.35
CA ASP A 50 -25.68 1.68 8.61
C ASP A 50 -24.22 1.21 8.42
N TYR A 51 -24.02 -0.05 8.03
CA TYR A 51 -22.70 -0.64 7.79
C TYR A 51 -21.85 0.17 6.82
N ALA A 52 -22.42 0.63 5.71
CA ALA A 52 -21.67 1.33 4.68
C ALA A 52 -21.05 2.63 5.24
N SER A 53 -21.85 3.42 5.94
CA SER A 53 -21.41 4.67 6.58
C SER A 53 -20.39 4.42 7.69
N TRP A 54 -20.57 3.36 8.48
CA TRP A 54 -19.57 2.97 9.50
C TRP A 54 -18.23 2.55 8.86
N ALA A 55 -18.27 1.70 7.84
CA ALA A 55 -17.07 1.18 7.17
C ALA A 55 -16.33 2.26 6.37
N GLU A 56 -17.04 3.27 5.86
CA GLU A 56 -16.46 4.40 5.13
C GLU A 56 -15.53 5.23 6.01
N SER A 57 -15.96 5.58 7.23
CA SER A 57 -15.11 6.30 8.19
C SER A 57 -13.79 5.56 8.47
N LEU A 58 -13.84 4.25 8.69
CA LEU A 58 -12.65 3.43 8.97
C LEU A 58 -11.74 3.33 7.76
N ARG A 59 -12.32 3.22 6.56
CA ARG A 59 -11.55 3.21 5.30
C ARG A 59 -10.80 4.51 5.11
N ASP A 60 -11.46 5.63 5.37
CA ASP A 60 -10.88 6.96 5.16
C ASP A 60 -9.80 7.27 6.19
N GLU A 61 -10.00 6.88 7.46
CA GLU A 61 -8.95 6.98 8.49
C GLU A 61 -7.71 6.17 8.10
N LEU A 62 -7.89 4.92 7.63
CA LEU A 62 -6.79 4.08 7.18
C LEU A 62 -6.05 4.70 5.99
N ARG A 63 -6.79 5.26 5.02
CA ARG A 63 -6.21 5.94 3.85
C ARG A 63 -5.41 7.16 4.26
N GLN A 64 -5.99 8.05 5.06
CA GLN A 64 -5.34 9.29 5.51
C GLN A 64 -4.07 8.99 6.30
N ASN A 65 -4.09 7.95 7.16
CA ASN A 65 -2.90 7.54 7.89
C ASN A 65 -1.80 7.04 6.95
N ALA A 66 -2.14 6.23 5.94
CA ALA A 66 -1.18 5.75 4.95
C ALA A 66 -0.58 6.92 4.14
N GLU A 67 -1.42 7.84 3.67
CA GLU A 67 -1.00 9.05 2.95
C GLU A 67 -0.07 9.92 3.79
N ARG A 68 -0.38 10.13 5.07
CA ARG A 68 0.49 10.88 5.99
C ARG A 68 1.86 10.20 6.14
N ILE A 69 1.89 8.89 6.38
CA ILE A 69 3.16 8.15 6.54
C ILE A 69 4.01 8.25 5.27
N ALA A 70 3.39 8.16 4.09
CA ALA A 70 4.12 8.30 2.84
C ALA A 70 4.61 9.74 2.62
N ALA A 71 3.79 10.75 2.90
CA ALA A 71 4.19 12.16 2.81
C ALA A 71 5.37 12.47 3.75
N ASP A 72 5.32 12.00 5.00
CA ASP A 72 6.41 12.14 5.97
C ASP A 72 7.71 11.47 5.49
N ALA A 73 7.58 10.38 4.72
CA ALA A 73 8.69 9.67 4.10
C ALA A 73 9.10 10.21 2.71
N GLY A 74 8.40 11.21 2.18
CA GLY A 74 8.61 11.74 0.82
C GLY A 74 8.30 10.75 -0.31
N LEU A 75 7.36 9.83 -0.10
CA LEU A 75 6.96 8.77 -1.03
C LEU A 75 5.62 9.09 -1.70
N GLU A 76 5.51 8.81 -3.00
CA GLU A 76 4.23 8.84 -3.70
C GLU A 76 3.47 7.51 -3.54
N ILE A 77 2.17 7.59 -3.22
CA ILE A 77 1.29 6.42 -3.13
C ILE A 77 0.49 6.28 -4.41
N GLU A 78 0.56 5.10 -5.03
CA GLU A 78 -0.35 4.71 -6.12
C GLU A 78 -1.41 3.73 -5.61
N PHE A 79 -2.69 4.05 -5.80
CA PHE A 79 -3.80 3.16 -5.44
C PHE A 79 -4.22 2.24 -6.60
N ILE A 80 -3.81 0.98 -6.53
CA ILE A 80 -4.07 -0.01 -7.57
C ILE A 80 -5.44 -0.68 -7.36
N ARG A 81 -6.37 -0.48 -8.31
CA ARG A 81 -7.75 -1.01 -8.23
C ARG A 81 -7.93 -2.42 -8.81
N LYS A 82 -6.94 -2.98 -9.51
CA LYS A 82 -7.05 -4.28 -10.21
C LYS A 82 -5.92 -5.23 -9.80
N SER A 83 -6.26 -6.35 -9.17
CA SER A 83 -5.32 -7.37 -8.67
C SER A 83 -4.77 -8.30 -9.76
N ASN A 84 -5.49 -8.49 -10.87
CA ASN A 84 -5.24 -9.62 -11.78
C ASN A 84 -4.21 -9.37 -12.89
N GLY A 85 -3.53 -8.22 -12.88
CA GLY A 85 -2.52 -7.86 -13.89
C GLY A 85 -1.24 -7.24 -13.34
N PHE A 86 -1.08 -7.17 -12.02
CA PHE A 86 0.00 -6.41 -11.39
C PHE A 86 1.19 -7.31 -11.04
N ARG A 87 2.29 -7.18 -11.79
CA ARG A 87 3.61 -7.73 -11.44
C ARG A 87 4.54 -6.56 -11.13
N LYS A 88 5.20 -6.61 -9.97
CA LYS A 88 6.12 -5.57 -9.46
C LYS A 88 7.22 -5.17 -10.47
N GLU A 89 7.63 -6.11 -11.33
CA GLU A 89 8.66 -5.91 -12.36
C GLU A 89 8.20 -5.00 -13.53
N GLY A 90 6.89 -4.78 -13.71
CA GLY A 90 6.35 -4.08 -14.88
C GLY A 90 6.26 -2.55 -14.77
N THR A 91 6.51 -1.97 -13.60
CA THR A 91 6.15 -0.55 -13.32
C THR A 91 7.34 0.42 -13.33
N HIS A 92 8.56 0.00 -13.64
CA HIS A 92 9.65 0.97 -13.92
C HIS A 92 9.60 1.42 -15.39
N GLN A 93 8.56 2.13 -15.78
CA GLN A 93 8.54 2.86 -17.05
C GLN A 93 8.23 4.33 -16.81
N GLY A 94 9.31 5.08 -16.59
CA GLY A 94 9.43 6.47 -17.00
C GLY A 94 9.12 7.51 -15.93
N ASP A 95 10.17 7.99 -15.26
CA ASP A 95 10.39 9.43 -15.10
C ASP A 95 11.91 9.69 -15.03
N TYR A 96 12.57 9.47 -16.17
CA TYR A 96 13.85 10.11 -16.44
C TYR A 96 13.58 11.35 -17.28
N SER A 97 13.73 12.52 -16.66
CA SER A 97 13.79 13.80 -17.33
C SER A 97 14.78 13.75 -18.52
N GLY A 98 14.30 14.05 -19.72
CA GLY A 98 15.14 14.12 -20.93
C GLY A 98 14.38 14.69 -22.12
N THR A 99 14.45 16.01 -22.29
CA THR A 99 14.11 16.73 -23.52
C THR A 99 14.78 16.10 -24.74
N TRP A 100 14.03 15.59 -25.73
CA TRP A 100 14.52 15.42 -27.11
C TRP A 100 13.39 15.51 -28.15
N GLY A 101 13.44 16.56 -28.97
CA GLY A 101 13.17 16.47 -30.42
C GLY A 101 11.74 16.70 -30.92
N LEU A 102 11.30 17.97 -30.97
CA LEU A 102 10.37 18.42 -32.00
C LEU A 102 11.17 18.81 -33.25
N SER A 103 11.08 18.02 -34.32
CA SER A 103 11.12 18.42 -35.73
C SER A 103 10.77 17.21 -36.59
#